data_AF-A0A094L0R8-F1
#
_entry.id   AF-A0A094L0R8-F1
#
_cell.length_a   1.000
_cell.length_b   1.000
_cell.length_c   1.000
_cell.angle_alpha   90.00
_cell.angle_beta   90.00
_cell.angle_gamma   90.00
#
_symmetry.space_group_name_H-M   'P 1'
#
loop_
_entity.id
_entity.type
_entity.pdbx_description
1 polymer ?
#
loop_
_entity_poly.entity_id
_entity_poly.type
_entity_poly.pdbx_seq_one_letter_code
_entity_poly.pdbx_strand_id
1 'polypeptide(L)'
;RLPIIQGGTFAFLTPTLAMLSLPKWKCPAWTQNATLVNVSSPEFIEVWQTRIREVQGAIIVASCFQILVGFSGLIGFLMRFIGPLTIAPTITLVALPLFDSAGDEAGQHWGIAFMTISFIVLFSQYLKDVPVPLPSYQRGKKCHVSPVYLFQIFPVLLGLSLSWLLCYVLTVTDILPADPTAYGHLARTDTRGDVLSQAPWFRLPYPGQWGVPTISLAGIFGILAGVISSMLESVGDYYACARLSGAPPPPKHAISRGIGVEGIGCLLAGAWGTGNGTTSYSENVGALGITKVGSRMVIIAGACAMLLSGIFGKVGAMLASIPTPVIGGMFLVMFGVITAVGISNLQYTDMNSSRNIFIFGFSVFAGLTVPNWASKNSTLLETGITQLDQMIQVLLTTGMFVGGVLGFILDNTIPGTQEERGLLAWKNSHKGEVDNSQLISKVYDLPFGIGTKYCALPWFRYLPACP
;
A
#
# COMPACT_ATOMS: atom_id res chain seq x y z
N ARG A 1 -16.70 13.84 7.14
CA ARG A 1 -15.85 12.64 7.02
C ARG A 1 -15.01 12.81 5.79
N LEU A 2 -13.76 12.37 5.89
CA LEU A 2 -12.78 12.50 4.84
C LEU A 2 -13.09 11.50 3.70
N PRO A 3 -12.94 11.91 2.43
CA PRO A 3 -13.14 11.06 1.26
C PRO A 3 -11.91 10.18 1.00
N ILE A 4 -11.47 9.42 2.01
CA ILE A 4 -10.28 8.57 1.93
C ILE A 4 -10.65 7.15 1.48
N ILE A 5 -9.84 6.55 0.60
CA ILE A 5 -10.01 5.19 0.11
C ILE A 5 -9.09 4.27 0.91
N GLN A 6 -9.58 3.06 1.17
CA GLN A 6 -8.79 1.96 1.71
C GLN A 6 -8.49 0.97 0.58
N GLY A 7 -7.23 0.58 0.41
CA GLY A 7 -6.80 -0.32 -0.67
C GLY A 7 -5.57 -1.14 -0.30
N GLY A 8 -5.15 -2.05 -1.19
CA GLY A 8 -4.04 -2.97 -0.93
C GLY A 8 -2.70 -2.25 -0.71
N THR A 9 -1.96 -2.64 0.31
CA THR A 9 -0.74 -1.93 0.74
C THR A 9 0.57 -2.61 0.31
N PHE A 10 1.59 -1.81 -0.01
CA PHE A 10 2.96 -2.31 -0.19
C PHE A 10 3.65 -2.61 1.15
N ALA A 11 3.18 -2.05 2.26
CA ALA A 11 3.70 -2.29 3.60
C ALA A 11 3.67 -3.76 4.02
N PHE A 12 2.80 -4.56 3.40
CA PHE A 12 2.64 -5.99 3.70
C PHE A 12 3.45 -6.87 2.75
N LEU A 13 3.92 -6.33 1.62
CA LEU A 13 4.65 -7.10 0.61
C LEU A 13 5.99 -7.58 1.16
N THR A 14 6.80 -6.67 1.71
CA THR A 14 8.11 -7.00 2.27
C THR A 14 8.03 -8.04 3.41
N PRO A 15 7.17 -7.88 4.44
CA PRO A 15 7.02 -8.92 5.45
C PRO A 15 6.44 -10.24 4.92
N THR A 16 5.57 -10.19 3.90
CA THR A 16 5.05 -11.42 3.26
C THR A 16 6.16 -12.16 2.52
N LEU A 17 6.98 -11.46 1.74
CA LEU A 17 8.13 -12.03 1.03
C LEU A 17 9.16 -12.59 2.03
N ALA A 18 9.44 -11.85 3.11
CA ALA A 18 10.30 -12.32 4.19
C ALA A 18 9.77 -13.62 4.82
N MET A 19 8.47 -13.68 5.14
CA MET A 19 7.84 -14.89 5.68
C MET A 19 7.94 -16.06 4.69
N LEU A 20 7.66 -15.83 3.41
CA LEU A 20 7.71 -16.87 2.37
C LEU A 20 9.14 -17.29 1.99
N SER A 21 10.16 -16.53 2.39
CA SER A 21 11.58 -16.89 2.20
C SER A 21 12.10 -17.91 3.21
N LEU A 22 11.35 -18.18 4.29
CA LEU A 22 11.75 -19.15 5.31
C LEU A 22 11.93 -20.56 4.70
N PRO A 23 12.87 -21.39 5.21
CA PRO A 23 13.15 -22.72 4.66
C PRO A 23 11.91 -23.62 4.54
N LYS A 24 10.97 -23.50 5.47
CA LYS A 24 9.68 -24.22 5.47
C LYS A 24 8.84 -23.96 4.22
N TRP A 25 8.95 -22.76 3.64
CA TRP A 25 8.12 -22.30 2.52
C TRP A 25 8.85 -22.33 1.17
N LYS A 26 10.08 -22.88 1.13
CA LYS A 26 10.85 -23.02 -0.11
C LYS A 26 10.03 -23.81 -1.14
N CYS A 27 9.88 -23.22 -2.32
CA CYS A 27 9.17 -23.85 -3.42
C CYS A 27 9.90 -25.11 -3.89
N PRO A 28 9.18 -26.22 -4.17
CA PRO A 28 9.77 -27.40 -4.80
C PRO A 28 10.46 -27.05 -6.13
N ALA A 29 11.54 -27.75 -6.48
CA ALA A 29 12.31 -27.43 -7.70
C ALA A 29 11.45 -27.49 -8.98
N TRP A 30 10.47 -28.39 -9.04
CA TRP A 30 9.59 -28.52 -10.20
C TRP A 30 8.66 -27.31 -10.41
N THR A 31 8.34 -26.53 -9.36
CA THR A 31 7.50 -25.34 -9.51
C THR A 31 8.25 -24.13 -10.06
N GLN A 32 9.58 -24.19 -10.14
CA GLN A 32 10.42 -23.10 -10.65
C GLN A 32 10.42 -23.02 -12.17
N ASN A 33 10.08 -24.11 -12.86
CA ASN A 33 9.98 -24.12 -14.32
C ASN A 33 8.50 -24.11 -14.73
N ALA A 34 8.03 -22.96 -15.24
CA ALA A 34 6.63 -22.77 -15.62
C ALA A 34 6.12 -23.82 -16.63
N THR A 35 7.00 -24.38 -17.46
CA THR A 35 6.64 -25.43 -18.44
C THR A 35 6.37 -26.80 -17.81
N LEU A 36 6.87 -27.04 -16.59
CA LEU A 36 6.66 -28.27 -15.83
C LEU A 36 5.47 -28.18 -14.87
N VAL A 37 4.88 -26.99 -14.71
CA VAL A 37 3.79 -26.75 -13.77
C VAL A 37 2.45 -27.04 -14.42
N ASN A 38 1.81 -28.12 -14.00
CA ASN A 38 0.39 -28.32 -14.25
C ASN A 38 -0.44 -27.53 -13.23
N VAL A 39 -0.99 -26.40 -13.65
CA VAL A 39 -1.79 -25.48 -12.82
C VAL A 39 -3.05 -26.15 -12.25
N SER A 40 -3.57 -27.17 -12.92
CA SER A 40 -4.74 -27.93 -12.49
C SER A 40 -4.41 -29.11 -11.59
N SER A 41 -3.13 -29.40 -11.35
CA SER A 41 -2.74 -30.52 -10.48
C SER A 41 -3.09 -30.22 -9.02
N PRO A 42 -3.61 -31.22 -8.27
CA PRO A 42 -3.93 -31.05 -6.86
C PRO A 42 -2.70 -30.68 -6.03
N GLU A 43 -1.53 -31.21 -6.39
CA GLU A 43 -0.24 -30.91 -5.75
C GLU A 43 0.13 -29.43 -5.90
N PHE A 44 0.04 -28.87 -7.11
CA PHE A 44 0.30 -27.44 -7.32
C PHE A 44 -0.69 -26.57 -6.55
N ILE A 45 -1.97 -26.97 -6.56
CA ILE A 45 -3.02 -26.26 -5.82
C ILE A 45 -2.71 -26.23 -4.32
N GLU A 46 -2.33 -27.37 -3.74
CA GLU A 46 -1.98 -27.45 -2.32
C GLU A 46 -0.76 -26.58 -1.97
N VAL A 47 0.25 -26.56 -2.84
CA VAL A 47 1.48 -25.77 -2.66
C VAL A 47 1.15 -24.28 -2.51
N TRP A 48 0.39 -23.66 -3.42
CA TRP A 48 0.08 -22.23 -3.28
C TRP A 48 -1.02 -21.97 -2.23
N GLN A 49 -1.98 -22.89 -2.06
CA GLN A 49 -3.05 -22.73 -1.07
C GLN A 49 -2.57 -22.80 0.38
N THR A 50 -1.56 -23.61 0.69
CA THR A 50 -0.96 -23.64 2.04
C THR A 50 -0.30 -22.29 2.38
N ARG A 51 0.39 -21.69 1.41
CA ARG A 51 1.04 -20.38 1.57
C ARG A 51 0.04 -19.24 1.71
N ILE A 52 -1.02 -19.23 0.89
CA ILE A 52 -2.05 -18.19 1.00
C ILE A 52 -2.80 -18.29 2.33
N ARG A 53 -3.10 -19.51 2.82
CA ARG A 53 -3.73 -19.74 4.12
C ARG A 53 -2.88 -19.21 5.28
N GLU A 54 -1.56 -19.32 5.17
CA GLU A 54 -0.63 -18.77 6.15
C GLU A 54 -0.64 -17.25 6.15
N VAL A 55 -0.55 -16.63 4.97
CA VAL A 55 -0.64 -15.17 4.80
C VAL A 55 -1.98 -14.65 5.35
N GLN A 56 -3.08 -15.34 5.04
CA GLN A 56 -4.42 -15.01 5.55
C GLN A 56 -4.48 -15.04 7.06
N GLY A 57 -3.99 -16.11 7.69
CA GLY A 57 -4.02 -16.25 9.15
C GLY A 57 -3.18 -15.17 9.82
N ALA A 58 -1.99 -14.89 9.29
CA ALA A 58 -1.13 -13.83 9.78
C ALA A 58 -1.79 -12.43 9.69
N ILE A 59 -2.43 -12.11 8.56
CA ILE A 59 -3.18 -10.86 8.37
C ILE A 59 -4.36 -10.76 9.34
N ILE A 60 -5.14 -11.84 9.51
CA ILE A 60 -6.27 -11.86 10.44
C ILE A 60 -5.80 -11.54 11.86
N VAL A 61 -4.76 -12.20 12.35
CA VAL A 61 -4.24 -11.98 13.71
C VAL A 61 -3.66 -10.57 13.87
N ALA A 62 -2.84 -10.11 12.92
CA ALA A 62 -2.25 -8.77 12.97
C ALA A 62 -3.33 -7.66 12.87
N SER A 63 -4.41 -7.91 12.12
CA SER A 63 -5.54 -6.98 12.03
C SER A 63 -6.31 -6.86 13.35
N CYS A 64 -6.45 -7.94 14.12
CA CYS A 64 -7.02 -7.89 15.47
C CYS A 64 -6.21 -6.95 16.37
N PHE A 65 -4.88 -6.99 16.28
CA PHE A 65 -4.02 -6.03 16.97
C PHE A 65 -4.29 -4.59 16.51
N GLN A 66 -4.38 -4.34 15.21
CA GLN A 66 -4.69 -3.01 14.66
C GLN A 66 -6.04 -2.49 15.15
N ILE A 67 -7.07 -3.34 15.19
CA ILE A 67 -8.40 -3.04 15.73
C ILE A 67 -8.28 -2.62 17.21
N LEU A 68 -7.55 -3.40 18.01
CA LEU A 68 -7.34 -3.10 19.43
C LEU A 68 -6.60 -1.77 19.61
N VAL A 69 -5.51 -1.53 18.90
CA VAL A 69 -4.75 -0.27 18.95
C VAL A 69 -5.61 0.92 18.49
N GLY A 70 -6.40 0.74 17.44
CA GLY A 70 -7.28 1.76 16.89
C GLY A 70 -8.44 2.11 17.82
N PHE A 71 -9.14 1.15 18.41
CA PHE A 71 -10.27 1.45 19.29
C PHE A 71 -9.85 1.79 20.75
N SER A 72 -8.66 1.40 21.18
CA SER A 72 -8.13 1.70 22.53
C SER A 72 -7.51 3.09 22.70
N GLY A 73 -7.38 3.89 21.63
CA GLY A 73 -6.77 5.22 21.75
C GLY A 73 -5.25 5.22 21.84
N LEU A 74 -4.61 4.04 21.85
CA LEU A 74 -3.16 3.90 22.01
C LEU A 74 -2.40 4.66 20.93
N ILE A 75 -2.92 4.70 19.70
CA ILE A 75 -2.31 5.48 18.61
C ILE A 75 -2.23 6.98 18.96
N GLY A 76 -3.27 7.55 19.59
CA GLY A 76 -3.29 8.94 20.00
C GLY A 76 -2.29 9.28 21.11
N PHE A 77 -1.86 8.29 21.88
CA PHE A 77 -0.75 8.37 22.83
C PHE A 77 0.61 8.25 22.13
N LEU A 78 0.79 7.24 21.26
CA LEU A 78 2.02 7.00 20.50
C LEU A 78 2.40 8.18 19.60
N MET A 79 1.41 8.88 19.03
CA MET A 79 1.61 10.10 18.24
C MET A 79 2.33 11.24 18.98
N ARG A 80 2.50 11.16 20.31
CA ARG A 80 3.33 12.11 21.05
C ARG A 80 4.84 11.87 20.85
N PHE A 81 5.22 10.64 20.54
CA PHE A 81 6.61 10.19 20.41
C PHE A 81 7.02 9.97 18.96
N ILE A 82 6.04 9.83 18.05
CA ILE A 82 6.26 9.65 16.62
C ILE A 82 6.35 11.04 15.99
N GLY A 83 7.55 11.39 15.51
CA GLY A 83 7.85 12.62 14.77
C GLY A 83 7.90 12.41 13.24
N PRO A 84 8.03 13.49 12.44
CA PRO A 84 8.22 13.37 11.00
C PRO A 84 9.55 12.65 10.70
N LEU A 85 10.55 12.82 11.59
CA LEU A 85 11.84 12.15 11.55
C LEU A 85 11.76 10.63 11.79
N THR A 86 10.71 10.15 12.47
CA THR A 86 10.41 8.72 12.62
C THR A 86 9.64 8.16 11.42
N ILE A 87 8.69 8.94 10.90
CA ILE A 87 7.84 8.51 9.78
C ILE A 87 8.63 8.45 8.47
N ALA A 88 9.49 9.44 8.21
CA ALA A 88 10.25 9.54 6.98
C ALA A 88 11.06 8.26 6.64
N PRO A 89 11.90 7.69 7.52
CA PRO A 89 12.63 6.46 7.23
C PRO A 89 11.68 5.27 7.07
N THR A 90 10.60 5.21 7.86
CA THR A 90 9.61 4.11 7.78
C THR A 90 8.95 4.05 6.42
N ILE A 91 8.38 5.16 5.92
CA ILE A 91 7.71 5.22 4.60
C ILE A 91 8.72 5.04 3.47
N THR A 92 9.90 5.65 3.58
CA THR A 92 10.97 5.51 2.58
C THR A 92 11.35 4.04 2.37
N LEU A 93 11.41 3.27 3.45
CA LEU A 93 11.77 1.86 3.46
C LEU A 93 10.59 0.91 3.19
N VAL A 94 9.37 1.41 2.95
CA VAL A 94 8.29 0.58 2.37
C VAL A 94 8.62 0.22 0.93
N ALA A 95 9.14 1.19 0.17
CA ALA A 95 9.39 1.05 -1.26
C ALA A 95 10.85 0.73 -1.61
N LEU A 96 11.82 1.38 -0.95
CA LEU A 96 13.24 1.20 -1.31
C LEU A 96 13.70 -0.27 -1.35
N PRO A 97 13.36 -1.15 -0.39
CA PRO A 97 13.79 -2.56 -0.43
C PRO A 97 13.23 -3.36 -1.60
N LEU A 98 12.21 -2.86 -2.31
CA LEU A 98 11.59 -3.54 -3.45
C LEU A 98 12.32 -3.25 -4.78
N PHE A 99 13.52 -2.66 -4.73
CA PHE A 99 14.31 -2.33 -5.91
C PHE A 99 14.74 -3.59 -6.69
N ASP A 100 15.07 -4.69 -6.00
CA ASP A 100 15.41 -5.96 -6.64
C ASP A 100 14.21 -6.49 -7.44
N SER A 101 13.02 -6.51 -6.83
CA SER A 101 11.78 -6.94 -7.52
C SER A 101 11.45 -6.06 -8.73
N ALA A 102 11.63 -4.73 -8.62
CA ALA A 102 11.44 -3.84 -9.76
C ALA A 102 12.46 -4.10 -10.87
N GLY A 103 13.72 -4.39 -10.50
CA GLY A 103 14.81 -4.72 -11.42
C GLY A 103 14.60 -6.06 -12.13
N ASP A 104 14.20 -7.11 -11.42
CA ASP A 104 13.97 -8.45 -11.99
C ASP A 104 12.80 -8.45 -12.99
N GLU A 105 11.73 -7.73 -12.68
CA GLU A 105 10.55 -7.60 -13.53
C GLU A 105 10.85 -6.72 -14.76
N ALA A 106 11.51 -5.57 -14.58
CA ALA A 106 11.91 -4.69 -15.67
C ALA A 106 12.97 -5.33 -16.58
N GLY A 107 13.88 -6.10 -15.98
CA GLY A 107 14.98 -6.80 -16.62
C GLY A 107 14.55 -7.90 -17.58
N GLN A 108 13.28 -8.33 -17.55
CA GLN A 108 12.74 -9.23 -18.56
C GLN A 108 12.74 -8.62 -19.96
N HIS A 109 12.57 -7.28 -20.05
CA HIS A 109 12.77 -6.52 -21.28
C HIS A 109 12.93 -5.02 -21.00
N TRP A 110 14.16 -4.53 -20.88
CA TRP A 110 14.47 -3.13 -20.57
C TRP A 110 13.83 -2.12 -21.53
N GLY A 111 13.76 -2.42 -22.84
CA GLY A 111 13.13 -1.52 -23.82
C GLY A 111 11.65 -1.24 -23.55
N ILE A 112 10.86 -2.25 -23.17
CA ILE A 112 9.42 -2.13 -22.87
C ILE A 112 9.21 -1.50 -21.49
N ALA A 113 10.07 -1.84 -20.52
CA ALA A 113 10.07 -1.17 -19.22
C ALA A 113 10.36 0.34 -19.38
N PHE A 114 11.38 0.71 -20.15
CA PHE A 114 11.73 2.10 -20.44
C PHE A 114 10.63 2.84 -21.21
N MET A 115 10.01 2.19 -22.19
CA MET A 115 8.84 2.73 -22.89
C MET A 115 7.70 3.04 -21.91
N THR A 116 7.40 2.12 -21.00
CA THR A 116 6.37 2.30 -19.97
C THR A 116 6.71 3.47 -19.05
N ILE A 117 7.94 3.55 -18.55
CA ILE A 117 8.43 4.68 -17.77
C ILE A 117 8.26 5.99 -18.55
N SER A 118 8.66 5.99 -19.83
CA SER A 118 8.57 7.17 -20.69
C SER A 118 7.13 7.65 -20.84
N PHE A 119 6.16 6.75 -21.04
CA PHE A 119 4.75 7.15 -21.07
C PHE A 119 4.24 7.66 -19.73
N ILE A 120 4.58 7.00 -18.62
CA ILE A 120 4.16 7.47 -17.29
C ILE A 120 4.74 8.86 -17.02
N VAL A 121 6.01 9.11 -17.35
CA VAL A 121 6.66 10.43 -17.19
C VAL A 121 6.04 11.46 -18.14
N LEU A 122 5.82 11.10 -19.41
CA LEU A 122 5.17 11.97 -20.40
C LEU A 122 3.78 12.41 -19.90
N PHE A 123 2.96 11.47 -19.46
CA PHE A 123 1.60 11.76 -18.99
C PHE A 123 1.60 12.51 -17.66
N SER A 124 2.42 12.10 -16.69
CA SER A 124 2.41 12.70 -15.34
C SER A 124 3.12 14.05 -15.23
N GLN A 125 4.17 14.30 -16.02
CA GLN A 125 5.00 15.51 -15.88
C GLN A 125 4.78 16.51 -17.01
N TYR A 126 4.73 16.04 -18.26
CA TYR A 126 4.71 16.92 -19.43
C TYR A 126 3.30 17.24 -19.92
N LEU A 127 2.39 16.26 -19.93
CA LEU A 127 1.02 16.42 -20.42
C LEU A 127 -0.02 16.65 -19.31
N LYS A 128 0.43 16.84 -18.06
CA LYS A 128 -0.46 16.96 -16.89
C LYS A 128 -1.49 18.10 -17.05
N ASP A 129 -1.09 19.22 -17.62
CA ASP A 129 -1.92 20.43 -17.75
C ASP A 129 -2.64 20.50 -19.11
N VAL A 130 -2.59 19.44 -19.92
CA VAL A 130 -3.26 19.38 -21.23
C VAL A 130 -4.73 18.98 -21.05
N PRO A 131 -5.68 19.87 -21.36
CA PRO A 131 -7.10 19.53 -21.26
C PRO A 131 -7.52 18.65 -22.44
N VAL A 132 -8.11 17.49 -22.15
CA VAL A 132 -8.70 16.62 -23.16
C VAL A 132 -10.19 16.95 -23.29
N PRO A 133 -10.69 17.30 -24.49
CA PRO A 133 -12.11 17.57 -24.70
C PRO A 133 -12.91 16.26 -24.64
N LEU A 134 -13.61 16.02 -23.53
CA LEU A 134 -14.47 14.84 -23.36
C LEU A 134 -15.95 15.23 -23.37
N PRO A 135 -16.83 14.41 -23.99
CA PRO A 135 -18.27 14.64 -23.95
C PRO A 135 -18.78 14.43 -22.52
N SER A 136 -19.33 15.49 -21.93
CA SER A 136 -19.91 15.49 -20.59
C SER A 136 -21.41 15.73 -20.66
N TYR A 137 -22.13 15.00 -19.80
CA TYR A 137 -23.57 15.11 -19.67
C TYR A 137 -23.90 15.69 -18.30
N GLN A 138 -24.50 16.88 -18.29
CA GLN A 138 -24.95 17.53 -17.06
C GLN A 138 -26.47 17.68 -17.09
N ARG A 139 -27.15 17.24 -16.03
CA ARG A 139 -28.61 17.30 -15.94
C ARG A 139 -29.08 18.76 -16.10
N GLY A 140 -29.62 19.11 -17.27
CA GLY A 140 -30.09 20.47 -17.61
C GLY A 140 -29.40 21.12 -18.81
N LYS A 141 -28.18 20.71 -19.18
CA LYS A 141 -27.53 21.06 -20.44
C LYS A 141 -27.45 19.80 -21.31
N LYS A 142 -27.70 19.91 -22.62
CA LYS A 142 -27.46 18.80 -23.57
C LYS A 142 -25.98 18.34 -23.49
N CYS A 143 -25.64 17.25 -24.18
CA CYS A 143 -24.25 16.79 -24.30
C CYS A 143 -23.34 17.97 -24.68
N HIS A 144 -22.38 18.31 -23.82
CA HIS A 144 -21.44 19.40 -24.04
C HIS A 144 -20.02 18.89 -23.82
N VAL A 145 -19.06 19.44 -24.56
CA VAL A 145 -17.66 19.05 -24.41
C VAL A 145 -17.07 19.84 -23.25
N SER A 146 -16.59 19.15 -22.22
CA SER A 146 -15.90 19.76 -21.08
C SER A 146 -14.41 19.39 -21.09
N PRO A 147 -13.49 20.33 -20.84
CA PRO A 147 -12.08 20.02 -20.72
C PRO A 147 -11.83 19.20 -19.44
N VAL A 148 -11.20 18.03 -19.58
CA VAL A 148 -10.82 17.16 -18.46
C VAL A 148 -9.31 16.88 -18.50
N TYR A 149 -8.64 17.03 -17.36
CA TYR A 149 -7.20 16.77 -17.21
C TYR A 149 -6.91 15.28 -17.01
N LEU A 150 -7.20 14.49 -18.04
CA LEU A 150 -7.11 13.02 -18.01
C LEU A 150 -5.72 12.51 -17.62
N PHE A 151 -4.66 13.13 -18.16
CA PHE A 151 -3.27 12.77 -17.89
C PHE A 151 -2.84 13.05 -16.46
N GLN A 152 -3.46 14.01 -15.78
CA GLN A 152 -3.16 14.32 -14.39
C GLN A 152 -3.79 13.33 -13.41
N ILE A 153 -4.99 12.82 -13.76
CA ILE A 153 -5.77 11.93 -12.89
C ILE A 153 -5.36 10.46 -13.08
N PHE A 154 -5.07 10.04 -14.32
CA PHE A 154 -4.80 8.64 -14.66
C PHE A 154 -3.46 8.40 -15.39
N PRO A 155 -2.34 9.09 -15.05
CA PRO A 155 -1.10 8.97 -15.84
C PRO A 155 -0.56 7.54 -15.89
N VAL A 156 -0.57 6.84 -14.74
CA VAL A 156 -0.07 5.46 -14.64
C VAL A 156 -0.95 4.50 -15.43
N LEU A 157 -2.27 4.57 -15.25
CA LEU A 157 -3.22 3.69 -15.95
C LEU A 157 -3.15 3.86 -17.48
N LEU A 158 -3.04 5.11 -17.96
CA LEU A 158 -2.89 5.40 -19.38
C LEU A 158 -1.55 4.91 -19.92
N GLY A 159 -0.46 5.11 -19.17
CA GLY A 159 0.86 4.59 -19.52
C GLY A 159 0.87 3.08 -19.66
N LEU A 160 0.29 2.37 -18.69
CA LEU A 160 0.13 0.91 -18.73
C LEU A 160 -0.73 0.46 -19.91
N SER A 161 -1.86 1.14 -20.16
CA SER A 161 -2.79 0.77 -21.24
C SER A 161 -2.14 0.92 -22.61
N LEU A 162 -1.39 2.01 -22.83
CA LEU A 162 -0.67 2.24 -24.08
C LEU A 162 0.51 1.29 -24.25
N SER A 163 1.27 1.04 -23.18
CA SER A 163 2.35 0.04 -23.19
C SER A 163 1.83 -1.35 -23.49
N TRP A 164 0.73 -1.75 -22.86
CA TRP A 164 0.08 -3.04 -23.13
C TRP A 164 -0.37 -3.15 -24.58
N LEU A 165 -1.01 -2.10 -25.12
CA LEU A 165 -1.45 -2.06 -26.52
C LEU A 165 -0.26 -2.21 -27.48
N LEU A 166 0.86 -1.54 -27.21
CA LEU A 166 2.06 -1.68 -28.03
C LEU A 166 2.67 -3.07 -27.90
N CYS A 167 2.72 -3.66 -26.69
CA CYS A 167 3.17 -5.04 -26.51
C CYS A 167 2.27 -6.01 -27.28
N TYR A 168 0.96 -5.78 -27.31
CA TYR A 168 0.02 -6.56 -28.09
C TYR A 168 0.32 -6.48 -29.60
N VAL A 169 0.55 -5.27 -30.13
CA VAL A 169 0.95 -5.09 -31.54
C VAL A 169 2.26 -5.82 -31.83
N LEU A 170 3.28 -5.65 -30.99
CA LEU A 170 4.59 -6.31 -31.14
C LEU A 170 4.48 -7.84 -31.08
N THR A 171 3.54 -8.36 -30.28
CA THR A 171 3.24 -9.79 -30.17
C THR A 171 2.60 -10.31 -31.46
N VAL A 172 1.59 -9.61 -32.00
CA VAL A 172 0.89 -10.01 -33.23
C VAL A 172 1.80 -9.90 -34.47
N THR A 173 2.76 -8.97 -34.47
CA THR A 173 3.75 -8.82 -35.55
C THR A 173 4.94 -9.78 -35.42
N ASP A 174 4.95 -10.66 -34.41
CA ASP A 174 6.03 -11.62 -34.12
C ASP A 174 7.43 -11.00 -34.02
N ILE A 175 7.51 -9.75 -33.55
CA ILE A 175 8.79 -9.06 -33.27
C ILE A 175 9.41 -9.61 -31.96
N LEU A 176 8.55 -9.98 -31.00
CA LEU A 176 8.97 -10.55 -29.73
C LEU A 176 9.16 -12.07 -29.85
N PRO A 177 10.20 -12.65 -29.24
CA PRO A 177 10.53 -14.06 -29.43
C PRO A 177 9.48 -15.00 -28.83
N ALA A 178 9.11 -16.03 -29.60
CA ALA A 178 8.17 -17.05 -29.18
C ALA A 178 8.78 -18.10 -28.24
N ASP A 179 10.11 -18.25 -28.24
CA ASP A 179 10.81 -19.19 -27.36
C ASP A 179 10.71 -18.76 -25.88
N PRO A 180 10.18 -19.60 -24.97
CA PRO A 180 10.05 -19.31 -23.55
C PRO A 180 11.35 -18.93 -22.84
N THR A 181 12.49 -19.38 -23.36
CA THR A 181 13.81 -19.15 -22.75
C THR A 181 14.51 -17.91 -23.30
N ALA A 182 13.99 -17.30 -24.36
CA ALA A 182 14.59 -16.15 -25.00
C ALA A 182 14.24 -14.84 -24.25
N TYR A 183 15.22 -13.94 -24.21
CA TYR A 183 15.05 -12.59 -23.67
C TYR A 183 13.91 -11.85 -24.38
N GLY A 184 12.96 -11.30 -23.61
CA GLY A 184 11.79 -10.60 -24.15
C GLY A 184 10.54 -11.45 -24.37
N HIS A 185 10.59 -12.77 -24.15
CA HIS A 185 9.40 -13.62 -24.24
C HIS A 185 8.28 -13.19 -23.28
N LEU A 186 8.63 -12.88 -22.02
CA LEU A 186 7.68 -12.41 -21.00
C LEU A 186 7.11 -11.01 -21.28
N ALA A 187 7.57 -10.35 -22.34
CA ALA A 187 7.00 -9.11 -22.82
C ALA A 187 5.79 -9.32 -23.76
N ARG A 188 5.58 -10.56 -24.23
CA ARG A 188 4.45 -10.91 -25.08
C ARG A 188 3.15 -10.97 -24.28
N THR A 189 2.07 -10.52 -24.89
CA THR A 189 0.73 -10.52 -24.27
C THR A 189 0.00 -11.86 -24.34
N ASP A 190 0.47 -12.78 -25.19
CA ASP A 190 -0.12 -14.12 -25.38
C ASP A 190 0.41 -15.18 -24.41
N THR A 191 1.49 -14.89 -23.68
CA THR A 191 2.09 -15.76 -22.65
C THR A 191 1.10 -16.25 -21.59
N ARG A 192 0.05 -15.46 -21.34
CA ARG A 192 -1.04 -15.75 -20.40
C ARG A 192 -2.42 -15.68 -21.08
N GLY A 193 -2.49 -15.89 -22.40
CA GLY A 193 -3.72 -15.75 -23.17
C GLY A 193 -4.79 -16.79 -22.81
N ASP A 194 -4.38 -17.94 -22.31
CA ASP A 194 -5.23 -18.99 -21.75
C ASP A 194 -5.96 -18.54 -20.48
N VAL A 195 -5.35 -17.67 -19.66
CA VAL A 195 -5.98 -17.12 -18.45
C VAL A 195 -7.27 -16.38 -18.79
N LEU A 196 -7.29 -15.61 -19.89
CA LEU A 196 -8.48 -14.87 -20.29
C LEU A 196 -9.59 -15.79 -20.80
N SER A 197 -9.27 -16.88 -21.49
CA SER A 197 -10.29 -17.84 -21.97
C SER A 197 -10.84 -18.71 -20.84
N GLN A 198 -9.97 -19.19 -19.94
CA GLN A 198 -10.33 -20.06 -18.82
C GLN A 198 -11.01 -19.34 -17.65
N ALA A 199 -10.79 -18.03 -17.48
CA ALA A 199 -11.39 -17.30 -16.37
C ALA A 199 -12.93 -17.30 -16.43
N PRO A 200 -13.63 -17.60 -15.33
CA PRO A 200 -15.09 -17.53 -15.30
C PRO A 200 -15.56 -16.07 -15.49
N TRP A 201 -16.70 -15.89 -16.16
CA TRP A 201 -17.30 -14.57 -16.32
C TRP A 201 -17.70 -13.94 -14.99
N PHE A 202 -18.26 -14.76 -14.09
CA PHE A 202 -18.69 -14.34 -12.77
C PHE A 202 -18.00 -15.21 -11.72
N ARG A 203 -17.30 -14.58 -10.78
CA ARG A 203 -16.73 -15.23 -9.60
C ARG A 203 -17.03 -14.35 -8.40
N LEU A 204 -17.89 -14.82 -7.51
CA LEU A 204 -18.13 -14.14 -6.24
C LEU A 204 -17.11 -14.64 -5.22
N PRO A 205 -16.12 -13.84 -4.80
CA PRO A 205 -15.20 -14.25 -3.76
C PRO A 205 -15.95 -14.32 -2.43
N TYR A 206 -15.62 -15.30 -1.61
CA TYR A 206 -16.27 -15.57 -0.32
C TYR A 206 -15.22 -15.82 0.77
N PRO A 207 -15.56 -15.61 2.06
CA PRO A 207 -14.59 -15.77 3.14
C PRO A 207 -14.17 -17.24 3.28
N GLY A 208 -12.88 -17.48 3.47
CA GLY A 208 -12.33 -18.82 3.59
C GLY A 208 -12.24 -19.61 2.28
N GLN A 209 -12.28 -18.94 1.11
CA GLN A 209 -12.23 -19.61 -0.21
C GLN A 209 -10.98 -20.47 -0.45
N TRP A 210 -9.89 -20.24 0.30
CA TRP A 210 -8.65 -21.00 0.19
C TRP A 210 -8.48 -22.06 1.30
N GLY A 211 -9.49 -22.26 2.14
CA GLY A 211 -9.48 -23.17 3.29
C GLY A 211 -9.29 -22.48 4.63
N VAL A 212 -9.12 -23.27 5.69
CA VAL A 212 -8.95 -22.76 7.07
C VAL A 212 -7.59 -22.05 7.20
N PRO A 213 -7.54 -20.79 7.69
CA PRO A 213 -6.29 -20.07 7.87
C PRO A 213 -5.33 -20.79 8.81
N THR A 214 -4.03 -20.77 8.48
CA THR A 214 -2.96 -21.29 9.32
C THR A 214 -2.15 -20.13 9.88
N ILE A 215 -1.54 -20.33 11.05
CA ILE A 215 -0.79 -19.29 11.75
C ILE A 215 0.58 -19.80 12.20
N SER A 216 1.59 -18.97 12.03
CA SER A 216 2.91 -19.10 12.62
C SER A 216 3.28 -17.80 13.33
N LEU A 217 4.06 -17.92 14.40
CA LEU A 217 4.52 -16.74 15.15
C LEU A 217 5.34 -15.80 14.25
N ALA A 218 6.20 -16.35 13.40
CA ALA A 218 6.98 -15.57 12.44
C ALA A 218 6.10 -14.77 11.48
N GLY A 219 5.05 -15.39 10.92
CA GLY A 219 4.08 -14.69 10.08
C GLY A 219 3.32 -13.59 10.84
N ILE A 220 2.87 -13.87 12.07
CA ILE A 220 2.16 -12.90 12.90
C ILE A 220 3.03 -11.65 13.14
N PHE A 221 4.26 -11.83 13.62
CA PHE A 221 5.14 -10.69 13.95
C PHE A 221 5.65 -9.96 12.70
N GLY A 222 5.85 -10.65 11.58
CA GLY A 222 6.17 -10.02 10.30
C GLY A 222 5.06 -9.12 9.79
N ILE A 223 3.85 -9.66 9.66
CA ILE A 223 2.70 -8.87 9.20
C ILE A 223 2.35 -7.77 10.21
N LEU A 224 2.55 -7.99 11.51
CA LEU A 224 2.40 -6.96 12.54
C LEU A 224 3.33 -5.77 12.29
N ALA A 225 4.57 -6.00 11.85
CA ALA A 225 5.47 -4.92 11.49
C ALA A 225 4.96 -4.10 10.29
N GLY A 226 4.41 -4.78 9.27
CA GLY A 226 3.71 -4.15 8.15
C GLY A 226 2.50 -3.32 8.59
N VAL A 227 1.67 -3.87 9.48
CA VAL A 227 0.52 -3.18 10.11
C VAL A 227 0.97 -1.93 10.85
N ILE A 228 2.06 -1.99 11.63
CA ILE A 228 2.56 -0.83 12.37
C ILE A 228 2.96 0.30 11.41
N SER A 229 3.69 -0.02 10.36
CA SER A 229 4.04 0.99 9.35
C SER A 229 2.81 1.53 8.61
N SER A 230 1.87 0.66 8.24
CA SER A 230 0.60 1.05 7.62
C SER A 230 -0.16 2.05 8.48
N MET A 231 -0.19 1.83 9.80
CA MET A 231 -0.80 2.78 10.74
C MET A 231 -0.09 4.14 10.72
N LEU A 232 1.24 4.17 10.65
CA LEU A 232 2.02 5.42 10.60
C LEU A 232 1.76 6.20 9.30
N GLU A 233 1.74 5.48 8.17
CA GLU A 233 1.41 6.02 6.85
C GLU A 233 -0.01 6.60 6.82
N SER A 234 -1.00 5.82 7.27
CA SER A 234 -2.41 6.23 7.31
C SER A 234 -2.65 7.47 8.15
N VAL A 235 -1.91 7.69 9.23
CA VAL A 235 -2.01 8.95 10.00
C VAL A 235 -1.62 10.15 9.13
N GLY A 236 -0.53 10.06 8.38
CA GLY A 236 -0.11 11.09 7.44
C GLY A 236 -1.19 11.39 6.40
N ASP A 237 -1.79 10.34 5.84
CA ASP A 237 -2.86 10.46 4.85
C ASP A 237 -4.12 11.11 5.40
N TYR A 238 -4.51 10.83 6.65
CA TYR A 238 -5.68 11.48 7.27
C TYR A 238 -5.50 13.00 7.34
N TYR A 239 -4.30 13.48 7.70
CA TYR A 239 -4.02 14.90 7.75
C TYR A 239 -3.88 15.53 6.36
N ALA A 240 -3.22 14.84 5.43
CA ALA A 240 -3.11 15.30 4.05
C ALA A 240 -4.49 15.39 3.37
N CYS A 241 -5.34 14.38 3.57
CA CYS A 241 -6.72 14.36 3.06
C CYS A 241 -7.58 15.46 3.69
N ALA A 242 -7.45 15.71 4.99
CA ALA A 242 -8.17 16.80 5.66
C ALA A 242 -7.78 18.17 5.07
N ARG A 243 -6.47 18.43 4.94
CA ARG A 243 -5.95 19.66 4.34
C ARG A 243 -6.45 19.86 2.90
N LEU A 244 -6.35 18.83 2.06
CA LEU A 244 -6.71 18.93 0.64
C LEU A 244 -8.23 18.99 0.40
N SER A 245 -9.03 18.44 1.31
CA SER A 245 -10.50 18.55 1.27
C SER A 245 -11.05 19.83 1.93
N GLY A 246 -10.19 20.66 2.53
CA GLY A 246 -10.62 21.83 3.31
C GLY A 246 -11.35 21.48 4.60
N ALA A 247 -11.18 20.25 5.10
CA ALA A 247 -11.72 19.81 6.38
C ALA A 247 -10.83 20.31 7.54
N PRO A 248 -11.40 20.54 8.74
CA PRO A 248 -10.60 20.81 9.91
C PRO A 248 -9.71 19.60 10.23
N PRO A 249 -8.58 19.79 10.92
CA PRO A 249 -7.68 18.68 11.23
C PRO A 249 -8.40 17.59 12.05
N PRO A 250 -8.12 16.31 11.77
CA PRO A 250 -8.79 15.21 12.44
C PRO A 250 -8.43 15.18 13.94
N PRO A 251 -9.42 15.20 14.84
CA PRO A 251 -9.17 15.03 16.26
C PRO A 251 -8.67 13.61 16.55
N LYS A 252 -8.02 13.42 17.71
CA LYS A 252 -7.45 12.12 18.11
C LYS A 252 -8.45 10.96 18.02
N HIS A 253 -9.69 11.18 18.42
CA HIS A 253 -10.72 10.14 18.37
C HIS A 253 -11.07 9.72 16.93
N ALA A 254 -10.99 10.64 15.98
CA ALA A 254 -11.27 10.36 14.58
C ALA A 254 -10.15 9.56 13.93
N ILE A 255 -8.89 9.86 14.30
CA ILE A 255 -7.70 9.09 13.88
C ILE A 255 -7.79 7.68 14.46
N SER A 256 -8.04 7.56 15.76
CA SER A 256 -8.19 6.28 16.46
C SER A 256 -9.23 5.40 15.78
N ARG A 257 -10.40 5.97 15.50
CA ARG A 257 -11.47 5.28 14.77
C ARG A 257 -11.10 4.93 13.33
N GLY A 258 -10.37 5.80 12.63
CA GLY A 258 -9.85 5.53 11.29
C GLY A 258 -9.00 4.27 11.27
N ILE A 259 -7.97 4.22 12.13
CA ILE A 259 -7.08 3.06 12.28
C ILE A 259 -7.86 1.80 12.71
N GLY A 260 -8.84 1.93 13.60
CA GLY A 260 -9.68 0.79 14.01
C GLY A 260 -10.51 0.22 12.86
N VAL A 261 -11.09 1.09 12.01
CA VAL A 261 -11.86 0.67 10.82
C VAL A 261 -10.95 0.12 9.72
N GLU A 262 -9.75 0.67 9.55
CA GLU A 262 -8.71 0.12 8.68
C GLU A 262 -8.31 -1.30 9.11
N GLY A 263 -8.15 -1.54 10.42
CA GLY A 263 -7.95 -2.89 10.96
C GLY A 263 -9.11 -3.84 10.67
N ILE A 264 -10.36 -3.37 10.71
CA ILE A 264 -11.53 -4.17 10.26
C ILE A 264 -11.42 -4.47 8.76
N GLY A 265 -10.96 -3.50 7.96
CA GLY A 265 -10.66 -3.71 6.53
C GLY A 265 -9.63 -4.82 6.31
N CYS A 266 -8.52 -4.79 7.04
CA CYS A 266 -7.50 -5.84 7.02
C CYS A 266 -8.05 -7.22 7.45
N LEU A 267 -8.90 -7.26 8.47
CA LEU A 267 -9.55 -8.48 8.94
C LEU A 267 -10.41 -9.09 7.83
N LEU A 268 -11.23 -8.27 7.15
CA LEU A 268 -12.05 -8.69 6.03
C LEU A 268 -11.19 -9.13 4.84
N ALA A 269 -10.11 -8.41 4.55
CA ALA A 269 -9.16 -8.75 3.47
C ALA A 269 -8.48 -10.10 3.71
N GLY A 270 -8.10 -10.41 4.95
CA GLY A 270 -7.59 -11.72 5.37
C GLY A 270 -8.66 -12.81 5.28
N ALA A 271 -9.87 -12.53 5.76
CA ALA A 271 -10.99 -13.48 5.70
C ALA A 271 -11.36 -13.85 4.25
N TRP A 272 -11.41 -12.88 3.33
CA TRP A 272 -11.65 -13.12 1.90
C TRP A 272 -10.47 -13.70 1.15
N GLY A 273 -9.28 -13.73 1.77
CA GLY A 273 -8.10 -14.30 1.14
C GLY A 273 -7.52 -13.49 0.01
N THR A 274 -7.52 -12.17 0.15
CA THR A 274 -6.96 -11.27 -0.85
C THR A 274 -5.43 -11.39 -0.97
N GLY A 275 -4.76 -11.99 0.03
CA GLY A 275 -3.31 -12.11 0.09
C GLY A 275 -2.59 -10.83 0.50
N ASN A 276 -3.33 -9.76 0.84
CA ASN A 276 -2.78 -8.48 1.25
C ASN A 276 -3.68 -7.82 2.33
N GLY A 277 -3.13 -6.86 3.08
CA GLY A 277 -3.89 -5.98 3.97
C GLY A 277 -4.39 -4.73 3.27
N THR A 278 -5.17 -3.92 3.97
CA THR A 278 -5.65 -2.62 3.48
C THR A 278 -5.03 -1.47 4.25
N THR A 279 -4.68 -0.40 3.55
CA THR A 279 -4.22 0.88 4.12
C THR A 279 -4.93 2.06 3.46
N SER A 280 -4.77 3.25 4.02
CA SER A 280 -5.18 4.49 3.39
C SER A 280 -4.40 4.74 2.09
N TYR A 281 -5.10 5.09 1.00
CA TYR A 281 -4.46 5.32 -0.29
C TYR A 281 -3.98 6.77 -0.44
N SER A 282 -2.68 6.99 -0.32
CA SER A 282 -2.04 8.28 -0.59
C SER A 282 -2.28 8.77 -2.04
N GLU A 283 -2.44 7.86 -3.01
CA GLU A 283 -2.74 8.21 -4.41
C GLU A 283 -4.12 8.86 -4.55
N ASN A 284 -5.13 8.38 -3.80
CA ASN A 284 -6.43 9.06 -3.74
C ASN A 284 -6.26 10.46 -3.16
N VAL A 285 -5.50 10.59 -2.05
CA VAL A 285 -5.24 11.90 -1.45
C VAL A 285 -4.57 12.85 -2.45
N GLY A 286 -3.64 12.36 -3.27
CA GLY A 286 -3.07 13.10 -4.39
C GLY A 286 -4.11 13.52 -5.45
N ALA A 287 -4.92 12.57 -5.92
CA ALA A 287 -5.98 12.83 -6.90
C ALA A 287 -7.04 13.82 -6.40
N LEU A 288 -7.37 13.78 -5.10
CA LEU A 288 -8.22 14.76 -4.44
C LEU A 288 -7.61 16.18 -4.51
N GLY A 289 -6.30 16.29 -4.28
CA GLY A 289 -5.58 17.56 -4.35
C GLY A 289 -5.64 18.21 -5.74
N ILE A 290 -5.75 17.40 -6.79
CA ILE A 290 -5.86 17.80 -8.19
C ILE A 290 -7.30 18.10 -8.58
N THR A 291 -8.19 17.12 -8.44
CA THR A 291 -9.59 17.18 -8.89
C THR A 291 -10.41 18.19 -8.08
N LYS A 292 -9.98 18.48 -6.85
CA LYS A 292 -10.73 19.27 -5.86
C LYS A 292 -12.12 18.68 -5.56
N VAL A 293 -12.34 17.39 -5.84
CA VAL A 293 -13.61 16.71 -5.59
C VAL A 293 -13.54 15.94 -4.28
N GLY A 294 -13.89 16.61 -3.17
CA GLY A 294 -13.96 15.99 -1.83
C GLY A 294 -15.26 15.24 -1.50
N SER A 295 -16.02 14.83 -2.52
CA SER A 295 -17.37 14.26 -2.33
C SER A 295 -17.32 12.78 -1.95
N ARG A 296 -18.04 12.43 -0.88
CA ARG A 296 -18.19 11.03 -0.42
C ARG A 296 -18.93 10.15 -1.44
N MET A 297 -19.83 10.76 -2.22
CA MET A 297 -20.59 10.02 -3.22
C MET A 297 -19.68 9.46 -4.33
N VAL A 298 -18.61 10.18 -4.67
CA VAL A 298 -17.62 9.71 -5.64
C VAL A 298 -16.89 8.48 -5.10
N ILE A 299 -16.50 8.49 -3.83
CA ILE A 299 -15.85 7.34 -3.18
C ILE A 299 -16.80 6.14 -3.10
N ILE A 300 -18.06 6.34 -2.75
CA ILE A 300 -19.07 5.26 -2.70
C ILE A 300 -19.31 4.68 -4.09
N ALA A 301 -19.48 5.54 -5.12
CA ALA A 301 -19.65 5.09 -6.50
C ALA A 301 -18.42 4.31 -7.00
N GLY A 302 -17.21 4.78 -6.67
CA GLY A 302 -15.95 4.08 -6.96
C GLY A 302 -15.89 2.72 -6.27
N ALA A 303 -16.25 2.63 -4.99
CA ALA A 303 -16.30 1.37 -4.25
C ALA A 303 -17.31 0.37 -4.86
N CYS A 304 -18.51 0.84 -5.24
CA CYS A 304 -19.47 0.02 -5.97
C CYS A 304 -18.93 -0.47 -7.31
N ALA A 305 -18.25 0.39 -8.08
CA ALA A 305 -17.62 0.01 -9.34
C ALA A 305 -16.51 -1.03 -9.14
N MET A 306 -15.67 -0.87 -8.12
CA MET A 306 -14.61 -1.83 -7.78
C MET A 306 -15.18 -3.18 -7.36
N LEU A 307 -16.25 -3.19 -6.54
CA LEU A 307 -16.96 -4.42 -6.16
C LEU A 307 -17.54 -5.14 -7.38
N LEU A 308 -18.21 -4.41 -8.27
CA LEU A 308 -18.73 -4.97 -9.51
C LEU A 308 -17.60 -5.54 -10.37
N SER A 309 -16.51 -4.79 -10.57
CA SER A 309 -15.36 -5.28 -11.33
C SER A 309 -14.70 -6.52 -10.72
N GLY A 310 -14.71 -6.65 -9.39
CA GLY A 310 -14.19 -7.83 -8.69
C GLY A 310 -15.03 -9.09 -8.89
N ILE A 311 -16.33 -8.95 -9.19
CA ILE A 311 -17.22 -10.08 -9.52
C ILE A 311 -16.97 -10.56 -10.96
N PHE A 312 -16.57 -9.66 -11.87
CA PHE A 312 -16.26 -10.00 -13.25
C PHE A 312 -14.85 -10.59 -13.38
N GLY A 313 -14.74 -11.92 -13.34
CA GLY A 313 -13.45 -12.63 -13.37
C GLY A 313 -12.58 -12.31 -14.60
N LYS A 314 -13.19 -11.92 -15.72
CA LYS A 314 -12.50 -11.46 -16.93
C LYS A 314 -11.69 -10.18 -16.70
N VAL A 315 -12.14 -9.28 -15.82
CA VAL A 315 -11.39 -8.06 -15.47
C VAL A 315 -10.09 -8.44 -14.76
N GLY A 316 -10.16 -9.35 -13.79
CA GLY A 316 -8.96 -9.88 -13.11
C GLY A 316 -8.00 -10.59 -14.07
N ALA A 317 -8.54 -11.39 -15.00
CA ALA A 317 -7.74 -12.06 -16.03
C ALA A 317 -7.04 -11.06 -16.97
N MET A 318 -7.72 -9.98 -17.36
CA MET A 318 -7.12 -8.90 -18.15
C MET A 318 -5.96 -8.24 -17.39
N LEU A 319 -6.12 -7.92 -16.11
CA LEU A 319 -5.03 -7.38 -15.28
C LEU A 319 -3.86 -8.35 -15.14
N ALA A 320 -4.14 -9.66 -15.03
CA ALA A 320 -3.10 -10.69 -14.98
C ALA A 320 -2.35 -10.86 -16.32
N SER A 321 -2.95 -10.45 -17.45
CA SER A 321 -2.33 -10.49 -18.77
C SER A 321 -1.32 -9.37 -19.04
N ILE A 322 -1.14 -8.43 -18.09
CA ILE A 322 -0.16 -7.36 -18.24
C ILE A 322 1.26 -7.98 -18.27
N PRO A 323 2.06 -7.71 -19.33
CA PRO A 323 3.40 -8.23 -19.42
C PRO A 323 4.29 -7.80 -18.25
N THR A 324 5.11 -8.74 -17.77
CA THR A 324 6.06 -8.56 -16.66
C THR A 324 6.93 -7.29 -16.80
N PRO A 325 7.57 -6.98 -17.95
CA PRO A 325 8.39 -5.76 -18.08
C PRO A 325 7.60 -4.46 -18.02
N VAL A 326 6.30 -4.46 -18.36
CA VAL A 326 5.42 -3.30 -18.18
C VAL A 326 5.17 -3.05 -16.69
N ILE A 327 4.94 -4.12 -15.92
CA ILE A 327 4.80 -4.05 -14.46
C ILE A 327 6.10 -3.56 -13.82
N GLY A 328 7.26 -4.08 -14.24
CA GLY A 328 8.57 -3.63 -13.74
C GLY A 328 8.84 -2.15 -14.00
N GLY A 329 8.51 -1.65 -15.21
CA GLY A 329 8.61 -0.22 -15.52
C GLY A 329 7.71 0.65 -14.63
N MET A 330 6.49 0.19 -14.33
CA MET A 330 5.61 0.85 -13.37
C MET A 330 6.18 0.83 -11.95
N PHE A 331 6.70 -0.30 -11.48
CA PHE A 331 7.30 -0.41 -10.15
C PHE A 331 8.47 0.55 -9.94
N LEU A 332 9.35 0.72 -10.94
CA LEU A 332 10.44 1.69 -10.88
C LEU A 332 9.93 3.12 -10.64
N VAL A 333 8.85 3.54 -11.31
CA VAL A 333 8.26 4.87 -11.10
C VAL A 333 7.55 4.95 -9.74
N MET A 334 6.68 3.98 -9.44
CA MET A 334 5.85 4.01 -8.24
C MET A 334 6.68 3.93 -6.97
N PHE A 335 7.65 3.02 -6.88
CA PHE A 335 8.53 2.92 -5.72
C PHE A 335 9.38 4.18 -5.56
N GLY A 336 9.87 4.78 -6.65
CA GLY A 336 10.57 6.06 -6.60
C GLY A 336 9.72 7.20 -6.03
N VAL A 337 8.45 7.30 -6.44
CA VAL A 337 7.52 8.30 -5.91
C VAL A 337 7.20 8.04 -4.44
N ILE A 338 6.95 6.79 -4.03
CA ILE A 338 6.68 6.45 -2.63
C ILE A 338 7.88 6.78 -1.74
N THR A 339 9.10 6.46 -2.18
CA THR A 339 10.33 6.87 -1.51
C THR A 339 10.42 8.39 -1.36
N ALA A 340 10.12 9.15 -2.42
CA ALA A 340 10.12 10.60 -2.37
C ALA A 340 9.05 11.16 -1.40
N VAL A 341 7.87 10.54 -1.32
CA VAL A 341 6.83 10.90 -0.34
C VAL A 341 7.35 10.70 1.09
N GLY A 342 8.03 9.59 1.37
CA GLY A 342 8.68 9.35 2.66
C GLY A 342 9.66 10.47 3.03
N ILE A 343 10.59 10.78 2.11
CA ILE A 343 11.59 11.85 2.28
C ILE A 343 10.93 13.23 2.44
N SER A 344 9.82 13.49 1.75
CA SER A 344 9.13 14.78 1.82
C SER A 344 8.60 15.12 3.22
N ASN A 345 8.41 14.13 4.10
CA ASN A 345 8.04 14.38 5.50
C ASN A 345 9.14 15.12 6.28
N LEU A 346 10.40 15.06 5.82
CA LEU A 346 11.50 15.83 6.39
C LEU A 346 11.37 17.34 6.17
N GLN A 347 10.47 17.79 5.29
CA GLN A 347 10.20 19.23 5.09
C GLN A 347 9.73 19.94 6.37
N TYR A 348 9.20 19.19 7.33
CA TYR A 348 8.76 19.72 8.62
C TYR A 348 9.89 19.77 9.65
N THR A 349 11.02 19.10 9.39
CA THR A 349 12.17 18.97 10.32
C THR A 349 13.31 19.90 9.91
N ASP A 350 14.15 20.32 10.87
CA ASP A 350 15.35 21.09 10.53
C ASP A 350 16.46 20.15 10.02
N MET A 351 16.60 20.06 8.70
CA MET A 351 17.63 19.25 8.04
C MET A 351 19.00 19.92 7.97
N ASN A 352 19.19 21.10 8.58
CA ASN A 352 20.53 21.66 8.80
C ASN A 352 21.20 21.10 10.06
N SER A 353 20.42 20.50 10.96
CA SER A 353 20.95 19.88 12.16
C SER A 353 21.66 18.57 11.86
N SER A 354 22.90 18.44 12.33
CA SER A 354 23.69 17.21 12.25
C SER A 354 22.99 16.02 12.92
N ARG A 355 22.22 16.27 13.98
CA ARG A 355 21.38 15.27 14.67
C ARG A 355 20.38 14.65 13.71
N ASN A 356 19.59 15.48 13.03
CA ASN A 356 18.49 14.99 12.19
C ASN A 356 19.01 14.29 10.93
N ILE A 357 20.05 14.86 10.31
CA ILE A 357 20.76 14.21 9.19
C ILE A 357 21.25 12.82 9.61
N PHE A 358 21.90 12.71 10.78
CA PHE A 358 22.41 11.43 11.28
C PHE A 358 21.28 10.44 11.54
N ILE A 359 20.23 10.82 12.26
CA ILE A 359 19.10 9.93 12.59
C ILE A 359 18.47 9.38 11.32
N PHE A 360 18.13 10.25 10.37
CA PHE A 360 17.51 9.83 9.12
C PHE A 360 18.45 8.94 8.29
N GLY A 361 19.68 9.40 8.04
CA GLY A 361 20.65 8.69 7.21
C GLY A 361 21.01 7.32 7.78
N PHE A 362 21.29 7.24 9.09
CA PHE A 362 21.59 5.98 9.75
C PHE A 362 20.40 5.02 9.70
N SER A 363 19.18 5.50 9.98
CA SER A 363 17.98 4.66 9.99
C SER A 363 17.64 4.08 8.62
N VAL A 364 17.74 4.89 7.56
CA VAL A 364 17.53 4.41 6.18
C VAL A 364 18.60 3.41 5.77
N PHE A 365 19.88 3.71 6.02
CA PHE A 365 20.97 2.84 5.60
C PHE A 365 20.98 1.51 6.38
N ALA A 366 20.74 1.56 7.69
CA ALA A 366 20.56 0.36 8.51
C ALA A 366 19.33 -0.45 8.08
N GLY A 367 18.23 0.22 7.74
CA GLY A 367 17.01 -0.40 7.22
C GLY A 367 17.16 -1.09 5.86
N LEU A 368 18.26 -0.87 5.13
CA LEU A 368 18.63 -1.64 3.93
C LEU A 368 19.70 -2.70 4.25
N THR A 369 20.69 -2.33 5.07
CA THR A 369 21.86 -3.16 5.36
C THR A 369 21.53 -4.36 6.22
N VAL A 370 20.76 -4.16 7.30
CA VAL A 370 20.40 -5.23 8.25
C VAL A 370 19.56 -6.31 7.57
N PRO A 371 18.50 -5.99 6.79
CA PRO A 371 17.78 -7.00 6.02
C PRO A 371 18.65 -7.80 5.05
N ASN A 372 19.52 -7.12 4.30
CA ASN A 372 20.41 -7.76 3.33
C ASN A 372 21.38 -8.73 4.04
N TRP A 373 21.96 -8.32 5.17
CA TRP A 373 22.82 -9.18 5.98
C TRP A 373 22.05 -10.37 6.59
N ALA A 374 20.86 -10.12 7.16
CA ALA A 374 20.04 -11.14 7.81
C ALA A 374 19.53 -12.19 6.82
N SER A 375 19.17 -11.77 5.60
CA SER A 375 18.75 -12.67 4.51
C SER A 375 19.88 -13.60 4.06
N LYS A 376 21.13 -13.11 3.98
CA LYS A 376 22.30 -13.90 3.57
C LYS A 376 22.85 -14.81 4.68
N ASN A 377 22.66 -14.44 5.94
CA ASN A 377 23.27 -15.12 7.09
C ASN A 377 22.23 -15.71 8.05
N SER A 378 21.14 -16.29 7.51
CA SER A 378 20.04 -16.81 8.33
C SER A 378 20.47 -17.90 9.33
N THR A 379 21.54 -18.64 9.04
CA THR A 379 22.11 -19.68 9.92
C THR A 379 22.78 -19.12 11.17
N LEU A 380 23.17 -17.84 11.18
CA LEU A 380 23.77 -17.20 12.36
C LEU A 380 22.73 -16.68 13.35
N LEU A 381 21.45 -16.69 12.98
CA LEU A 381 20.32 -16.25 13.82
C LEU A 381 19.69 -17.39 14.63
N GLU A 382 20.35 -18.55 14.70
CA GLU A 382 19.89 -19.74 15.42
C GLU A 382 20.12 -19.59 16.93
N THR A 383 19.07 -19.22 17.67
CA THR A 383 19.06 -19.13 19.14
C THR A 383 18.77 -20.47 19.81
N GLY A 384 18.46 -21.51 19.03
CA GLY A 384 18.04 -22.84 19.48
C GLY A 384 16.53 -22.98 19.66
N ILE A 385 15.76 -21.89 19.54
CA ILE A 385 14.29 -21.89 19.56
C ILE A 385 13.79 -21.52 18.16
N THR A 386 13.35 -22.53 17.40
CA THR A 386 12.93 -22.37 15.99
C THR A 386 11.90 -21.25 15.77
N GLN A 387 10.95 -21.08 16.69
CA GLN A 387 9.94 -20.04 16.61
C GLN A 387 10.51 -18.63 16.78
N LEU A 388 11.49 -18.48 17.68
CA LEU A 388 12.16 -17.22 17.95
C LEU A 388 13.07 -16.85 16.78
N ASP A 389 13.79 -17.82 16.24
CA ASP A 389 14.69 -17.65 15.09
C ASP A 389 13.93 -17.13 13.88
N GLN A 390 12.79 -17.74 13.56
CA GLN A 390 11.94 -17.30 12.46
C GLN A 390 11.36 -15.90 12.71
N MET A 391 10.97 -15.57 13.94
CA MET A 391 10.47 -14.24 14.29
C MET A 391 11.57 -13.18 14.09
N ILE A 392 12.77 -13.42 14.63
CA ILE A 392 13.93 -12.54 14.47
C ILE A 392 14.27 -12.38 12.99
N GLN A 393 14.32 -13.47 12.24
CA GLN A 393 14.61 -13.44 10.81
C GLN A 393 13.61 -12.57 10.05
N VAL A 394 12.30 -12.73 10.28
CA VAL A 394 11.28 -11.95 9.59
C VAL A 394 11.33 -10.47 9.98
N LEU A 395 11.53 -10.15 11.26
CA LEU A 395 11.63 -8.75 11.71
C LEU A 395 12.88 -8.06 11.17
N LEU A 396 14.05 -8.72 11.20
CA LEU A 396 15.31 -8.17 10.70
C LEU A 396 15.33 -8.03 9.18
N THR A 397 14.63 -8.90 8.45
CA THR A 397 14.49 -8.80 6.98
C THR A 397 13.43 -7.80 6.54
N THR A 398 12.62 -7.27 7.46
CA THR A 398 11.62 -6.24 7.19
C THR A 398 12.26 -4.85 7.33
N GLY A 399 12.77 -4.29 6.24
CA GLY A 399 13.56 -3.03 6.26
C GLY A 399 12.84 -1.83 6.89
N MET A 400 11.57 -1.63 6.55
CA MET A 400 10.69 -0.62 7.16
C MET A 400 10.58 -0.73 8.69
N PHE A 401 10.60 -1.95 9.24
CA PHE A 401 10.58 -2.16 10.69
C PHE A 401 11.90 -1.74 11.30
N VAL A 402 13.01 -2.24 10.75
CA VAL A 402 14.35 -1.92 11.25
C VAL A 402 14.62 -0.41 11.23
N GLY A 403 14.42 0.23 10.07
CA GLY A 403 14.65 1.67 9.95
C GLY A 403 13.65 2.51 10.71
N GLY A 404 12.38 2.09 10.78
CA GLY A 404 11.36 2.79 11.57
C GLY A 404 11.63 2.74 13.08
N VAL A 405 12.00 1.57 13.61
CA VAL A 405 12.35 1.38 15.01
C VAL A 405 13.63 2.16 15.37
N LEU A 406 14.66 2.09 14.53
CA LEU A 406 15.90 2.86 14.76
C LEU A 406 15.62 4.37 14.71
N GLY A 407 14.86 4.84 13.73
CA GLY A 407 14.46 6.24 13.63
C GLY A 407 13.64 6.70 14.84
N PHE A 408 12.72 5.85 15.33
CA PHE A 408 11.95 6.11 16.54
C PHE A 408 12.82 6.20 17.79
N ILE A 409 13.70 5.21 18.01
CA ILE A 409 14.56 5.15 19.19
C ILE A 409 15.51 6.34 19.20
N LEU A 410 16.19 6.62 18.08
CA LEU A 410 17.19 7.67 18.01
C LEU A 410 16.54 9.06 18.12
N ASP A 411 15.37 9.28 17.52
CA ASP A 411 14.66 10.56 17.66
C ASP A 411 14.17 10.83 19.09
N ASN A 412 13.89 9.79 19.88
CA ASN A 412 13.44 9.97 21.26
C ASN A 412 14.57 9.93 22.30
N THR A 413 15.71 9.33 21.98
CA THR A 413 16.86 9.23 22.91
C THR A 413 17.90 10.32 22.71
N ILE A 414 18.13 10.78 21.47
CA ILE A 414 19.10 11.85 21.20
C ILE A 414 18.48 13.20 21.56
N PRO A 415 19.13 14.01 22.43
CA PRO A 415 18.64 15.33 22.80
C PRO A 415 18.38 16.22 21.58
N GLY A 416 17.24 16.89 21.54
CA GLY A 416 16.85 17.80 20.46
C GLY A 416 15.59 18.58 20.82
N THR A 417 15.45 19.80 20.27
CA THR A 417 14.28 20.64 20.56
C THR A 417 13.05 20.18 19.77
N GLN A 418 11.84 20.54 20.22
CA GLN A 418 10.61 20.20 19.48
C GLN A 418 10.52 20.89 18.11
N GLU A 419 11.18 22.05 17.97
CA GLU A 419 11.30 22.79 16.72
C GLU A 419 12.22 22.07 15.74
N GLU A 420 13.42 21.72 16.20
CA GLU A 420 14.41 20.95 15.43
C GLU A 420 13.84 19.61 14.96
N ARG A 421 13.14 18.88 15.82
CA ARG A 421 12.45 17.61 15.49
C ARG A 421 11.27 17.80 14.54
N GLY A 422 10.86 19.04 14.25
CA GLY A 422 9.74 19.36 13.38
C GLY A 422 8.36 19.13 13.99
N LEU A 423 8.27 18.82 15.29
CA LEU A 423 7.00 18.53 15.96
C LEU A 423 6.09 19.76 16.01
N LEU A 424 6.66 20.96 16.19
CA LEU A 424 5.88 22.20 16.19
C LEU A 424 5.37 22.56 14.80
N ALA A 425 6.24 22.54 13.78
CA ALA A 425 5.86 22.81 12.39
C ALA A 425 4.81 21.80 11.90
N TRP A 426 4.99 20.53 12.25
CA TRP A 426 4.03 19.49 11.95
C TRP A 426 2.70 19.71 12.66
N LYS A 427 2.71 19.99 13.97
CA LYS A 427 1.49 20.31 14.72
C LYS A 427 0.78 21.58 14.21
N ASN A 428 1.52 22.58 13.77
CA ASN A 428 0.99 23.85 13.25
C ASN A 428 0.38 23.66 11.86
N SER A 429 1.03 22.91 10.96
CA SER A 429 0.42 22.52 9.68
C SER A 429 -0.86 21.69 9.86
N HIS A 430 -1.02 21.08 11.05
CA HIS A 430 -2.15 20.26 11.47
C HIS A 430 -3.11 21.03 12.40
N LYS A 431 -2.87 22.31 12.68
CA LYS A 431 -3.83 23.21 13.32
C LYS A 431 -4.36 24.14 12.23
N GLY A 432 -5.44 23.75 11.56
CA GLY A 432 -6.15 24.68 10.70
C GLY A 432 -6.66 25.88 11.50
N GLU A 433 -6.80 27.05 10.86
CA GLU A 433 -7.27 28.33 11.42
C GLU A 433 -8.70 28.30 12.00
N VAL A 434 -9.31 27.12 12.16
CA VAL A 434 -10.73 26.96 12.43
C VAL A 434 -10.95 26.28 13.78
N ASP A 435 -11.02 27.10 14.82
CA ASP A 435 -11.47 26.74 16.18
C ASP A 435 -13.00 26.52 16.26
N ASN A 436 -13.66 26.16 15.14
CA ASN A 436 -15.08 25.82 15.16
C ASN A 436 -15.27 24.35 15.54
N SER A 437 -15.34 24.08 16.85
CA SER A 437 -15.75 22.79 17.43
C SER A 437 -16.99 22.19 16.75
N GLN A 438 -17.93 23.03 16.30
CA GLN A 438 -19.12 22.63 15.54
C GLN A 438 -18.81 22.03 14.15
N LEU A 439 -17.79 22.55 13.45
CA LEU A 439 -17.38 22.02 12.14
C LEU A 439 -16.67 20.67 12.31
N ILE A 440 -15.85 20.53 13.35
CA ILE A 440 -15.16 19.28 13.70
C ILE A 440 -16.19 18.18 13.99
N SER A 441 -17.20 18.45 14.83
CA SER A 441 -18.29 17.49 15.10
C SER A 441 -19.04 17.14 13.80
N LYS A 442 -19.49 18.11 12.99
CA LYS A 442 -20.17 17.84 11.71
C LYS A 442 -19.36 16.95 10.76
N VAL A 443 -18.03 17.08 10.75
CA VAL A 443 -17.16 16.30 9.86
C VAL A 443 -16.83 14.93 10.47
N TYR A 444 -16.53 14.85 11.76
CA TYR A 444 -15.97 13.66 12.39
C TYR A 444 -16.94 12.88 13.27
N ASP A 445 -18.22 13.25 13.33
CA ASP A 445 -19.24 12.46 14.03
C ASP A 445 -19.53 11.10 13.35
N LEU A 446 -20.05 10.19 14.17
CA LEU A 446 -20.41 8.83 13.80
C LEU A 446 -21.49 8.78 12.70
N PRO A 447 -21.52 7.71 11.87
CA PRO A 447 -22.53 7.48 10.84
C PRO A 447 -23.97 7.63 11.33
N PHE A 448 -24.86 8.04 10.43
CA PHE A 448 -26.32 7.93 10.60
C PHE A 448 -26.91 8.56 11.88
N GLY A 449 -26.25 9.57 12.46
CA GLY A 449 -26.69 10.20 13.71
C GLY A 449 -26.53 9.33 14.96
N ILE A 450 -25.72 8.27 14.87
CA ILE A 450 -25.40 7.38 16.01
C ILE A 450 -24.71 8.17 17.12
N GLY A 451 -23.85 9.13 16.76
CA GLY A 451 -23.14 9.99 17.73
C GLY A 451 -24.11 10.80 18.60
N THR A 452 -25.15 11.37 18.02
CA THR A 452 -26.16 12.15 18.76
C THR A 452 -27.07 11.31 19.66
N LYS A 453 -27.24 10.01 19.40
CA LYS A 453 -28.15 9.14 20.16
C LYS A 453 -27.45 8.27 21.22
N TYR A 454 -26.24 7.79 20.93
CA TYR A 454 -25.53 6.82 21.80
C TYR A 454 -24.36 7.43 22.58
N CYS A 455 -23.75 8.54 22.11
CA CYS A 455 -22.74 9.27 22.91
C CYS A 455 -23.35 10.12 24.05
N ALA A 456 -24.67 10.07 24.23
CA ALA A 456 -25.36 10.63 25.40
C ALA A 456 -25.19 9.75 26.65
N LEU A 457 -24.75 8.49 26.50
CA LEU A 457 -24.43 7.61 27.62
C LEU A 457 -23.07 7.99 28.23
N PRO A 458 -22.96 8.16 29.56
CA PRO A 458 -21.77 8.72 30.21
C PRO A 458 -20.50 7.87 30.01
N TRP A 459 -20.63 6.56 29.79
CA TRP A 459 -19.51 5.65 29.56
C TRP A 459 -18.91 5.74 28.15
N PHE A 460 -19.71 6.13 27.13
CA PHE A 460 -19.24 6.22 25.75
C PHE A 460 -18.23 7.36 25.52
N ARG A 461 -18.24 8.40 26.37
CA ARG A 461 -17.23 9.48 26.33
C ARG A 461 -15.83 9.02 26.71
N TYR A 462 -15.70 7.89 27.40
CA TYR A 462 -14.41 7.30 27.75
C TYR A 462 -13.85 6.39 26.67
N LEU A 463 -14.64 6.07 25.62
CA LEU A 463 -14.17 5.29 24.48
C LEU A 463 -13.34 6.19 23.56
N PRO A 464 -12.04 5.89 23.36
CA PRO A 464 -11.13 6.77 22.62
C PRO A 464 -11.49 6.99 21.14
N ALA A 465 -12.35 6.14 20.56
CA ALA A 465 -12.83 6.24 19.18
C ALA A 465 -14.16 7.02 19.02
N CYS A 466 -14.79 7.40 20.13
CA CYS A 466 -16.04 8.18 20.14
C CYS A 466 -15.75 9.69 20.28
N PRO A 467 -16.54 10.55 19.63
CA PRO A 467 -16.40 12.01 19.68
C PRO A 467 -16.72 12.61 21.05
#